data_AF-Q8TPI2-F1
#
_entry.id   AF-Q8TPI2-F1
#
_cell.length_a   1.000
_cell.length_b   1.000
_cell.length_c   1.000
_cell.angle_alpha   90.00
_cell.angle_beta   90.00
_cell.angle_gamma   90.00
#
_symmetry.space_group_name_H-M   'P 1'
#
loop_
_entity.id
_entity.type
_entity.pdbx_description
1 polymer ?
#
loop_
_entity_poly.entity_id
_entity_poly.type
_entity_poly.pdbx_seq_one_letter_code
_entity_poly.pdbx_strand_id
1 'polypeptide(L)'
;MLMSESDADNDYHFLKVGALLHDVGHVVPGLDGEEKGHSERGFEFLSSFASTELFSLFAKYHHALSIDEIKEDGLSQKEKNLLFMVSEASRLSLGDEANAEENDSRKHLLKSVFSGISKIRDNVEDFKPKFYEPKKLNPGVFMYPCLGADNPDLAKEGCSRIYESFNDFFGKLSGPGINQINEDLLLMFLEENTAFIPAGRGANEDISLFDHLKTACAIASCIYKFHERELDVLS
;
A
#
# COMPACT_ATOMS: atom_id res chain seq x y z
N MET A 1 21.07 -27.40 12.39
CA MET A 1 20.20 -28.13 11.46
C MET A 1 19.87 -27.12 10.39
N LEU A 2 20.46 -27.24 9.19
CA LEU A 2 20.23 -26.29 8.09
C LEU A 2 18.76 -26.43 7.70
N MET A 3 17.97 -25.35 7.83
CA MET A 3 16.64 -25.28 7.21
C MET A 3 16.78 -25.50 5.71
N SER A 4 15.76 -26.07 5.07
CA SER A 4 15.69 -26.11 3.61
C SER A 4 15.52 -24.68 3.10
N GLU A 5 16.30 -24.30 2.06
CA GLU A 5 16.21 -22.99 1.38
C GLU A 5 14.75 -22.59 1.03
N SER A 6 13.83 -23.56 0.92
CA SER A 6 12.41 -23.37 0.67
C SER A 6 11.67 -22.45 1.65
N ASP A 7 12.00 -22.50 2.94
CA ASP A 7 11.20 -21.82 3.97
C ASP A 7 11.59 -20.34 4.08
N ALA A 8 12.89 -20.05 3.96
CA ALA A 8 13.40 -18.67 3.90
C ALA A 8 12.95 -17.94 2.62
N ASP A 9 12.88 -18.65 1.49
CA ASP A 9 12.35 -18.09 0.24
C ASP A 9 10.85 -17.79 0.35
N ASN A 10 10.10 -18.67 1.03
CA ASN A 10 8.68 -18.46 1.31
C ASN A 10 8.43 -17.25 2.23
N ASP A 11 9.23 -17.08 3.29
CA ASP A 11 9.09 -15.93 4.20
C ASP A 11 9.44 -14.60 3.53
N TYR A 12 10.49 -14.59 2.72
CA TYR A 12 10.88 -13.40 1.98
C TYR A 12 9.84 -13.04 0.91
N HIS A 13 9.28 -14.04 0.24
CA HIS A 13 8.17 -13.85 -0.69
C HIS A 13 6.92 -13.32 0.04
N PHE A 14 6.57 -13.92 1.19
CA PHE A 14 5.45 -13.51 2.02
C PHE A 14 5.57 -12.04 2.46
N LEU A 15 6.76 -11.63 2.91
CA LEU A 15 7.06 -10.24 3.24
C LEU A 15 6.87 -9.31 2.04
N LYS A 16 7.44 -9.62 0.87
CA LYS A 16 7.36 -8.77 -0.31
C LYS A 16 5.93 -8.58 -0.79
N VAL A 17 5.17 -9.66 -0.92
CA VAL A 17 3.77 -9.60 -1.34
C VAL A 17 2.92 -8.90 -0.28
N GLY A 18 3.14 -9.17 1.01
CA GLY A 18 2.50 -8.46 2.11
C GLY A 18 2.76 -6.95 2.08
N ALA A 19 4.01 -6.54 1.88
CA ALA A 19 4.39 -5.13 1.76
C ALA A 19 3.74 -4.44 0.55
N LEU A 20 3.56 -5.15 -0.57
CA LEU A 20 2.87 -4.61 -1.75
C LEU A 20 1.35 -4.52 -1.57
N LEU A 21 0.77 -5.19 -0.57
CA LEU A 21 -0.68 -5.24 -0.34
C LEU A 21 -1.16 -4.48 0.90
N HIS A 22 -0.25 -4.05 1.79
CA HIS A 22 -0.62 -3.50 3.10
C HIS A 22 -1.60 -2.31 3.02
N ASP A 23 -1.45 -1.43 2.02
CA ASP A 23 -2.32 -0.27 1.84
C ASP A 23 -3.39 -0.43 0.73
N VAL A 24 -3.75 -1.66 0.38
CA VAL A 24 -4.82 -1.92 -0.60
C VAL A 24 -6.16 -1.29 -0.22
N GLY A 25 -6.39 -1.03 1.08
CA GLY A 25 -7.57 -0.33 1.57
C GLY A 25 -7.79 1.06 0.97
N HIS A 26 -6.76 1.69 0.41
CA HIS A 26 -6.88 2.97 -0.30
C HIS A 26 -7.72 2.87 -1.58
N VAL A 27 -7.77 1.71 -2.23
CA VAL A 27 -8.61 1.50 -3.43
C VAL A 27 -9.98 0.94 -3.09
N VAL A 28 -10.16 0.36 -1.90
CA VAL A 28 -11.45 -0.18 -1.46
C VAL A 28 -12.43 0.98 -1.18
N PRO A 29 -13.61 1.00 -1.80
CA PRO A 29 -14.62 2.02 -1.54
C PRO A 29 -15.15 1.87 -0.10
N GLY A 30 -15.36 2.99 0.59
CA GLY A 30 -16.14 2.96 1.82
C GLY A 30 -17.63 2.93 1.51
N LEU A 31 -18.42 2.22 2.32
CA LEU A 31 -19.87 2.32 2.26
C LEU A 31 -20.33 3.65 2.88
N ASP A 32 -21.39 4.24 2.34
CA ASP A 32 -21.92 5.50 2.88
C ASP A 32 -22.40 5.28 4.33
N GLY A 33 -21.79 6.00 5.27
CA GLY A 33 -22.06 5.87 6.70
C GLY A 33 -21.20 4.86 7.46
N GLU A 34 -20.23 4.19 6.80
CA GLU A 34 -19.20 3.41 7.50
C GLU A 34 -18.06 4.31 8.01
N GLU A 35 -17.65 4.09 9.28
CA GLU A 35 -16.48 4.72 9.90
C GLU A 35 -15.22 3.85 9.79
N LYS A 36 -15.14 2.99 8.77
CA LYS A 36 -13.98 2.09 8.58
C LYS A 36 -12.79 2.80 7.94
N GLY A 37 -11.62 2.64 8.57
CA GLY A 37 -10.34 3.09 8.01
C GLY A 37 -9.92 2.31 6.76
N HIS A 38 -8.83 2.71 6.10
CA HIS A 38 -8.30 1.92 4.97
C HIS A 38 -7.71 0.59 5.45
N SER A 39 -7.03 0.56 6.61
CA SER A 39 -6.51 -0.69 7.20
C SER A 39 -7.59 -1.77 7.33
N GLU A 40 -8.73 -1.43 7.94
CA GLU A 40 -9.86 -2.36 8.13
C GLU A 40 -10.47 -2.81 6.79
N ARG A 41 -10.70 -1.86 5.87
CA ARG A 41 -11.23 -2.18 4.53
C ARG A 41 -10.27 -3.09 3.74
N GLY A 42 -8.97 -2.85 3.84
CA GLY A 42 -7.95 -3.67 3.18
C GLY A 42 -7.92 -5.09 3.76
N PHE A 43 -8.00 -5.21 5.09
CA PHE A 43 -8.10 -6.50 5.77
C PHE A 43 -9.35 -7.28 5.31
N GLU A 44 -10.53 -6.66 5.33
CA GLU A 44 -11.78 -7.30 4.91
C GLU A 44 -11.74 -7.72 3.43
N PHE A 45 -11.24 -6.83 2.56
CA PHE A 45 -11.11 -7.10 1.12
C PHE A 45 -10.22 -8.31 0.85
N LEU A 46 -9.00 -8.32 1.38
CA LEU A 46 -8.06 -9.43 1.18
C LEU A 46 -8.53 -10.72 1.84
N SER A 47 -9.21 -10.65 2.99
CA SER A 47 -9.75 -11.84 3.65
C SER A 47 -10.90 -12.49 2.87
N SER A 48 -11.51 -11.78 1.92
CA SER A 48 -12.57 -12.34 1.08
C SER A 48 -12.09 -13.32 0.02
N PHE A 49 -10.77 -13.40 -0.23
CA PHE A 49 -10.16 -14.35 -1.16
C PHE A 49 -9.23 -15.31 -0.41
N ALA A 50 -9.43 -16.62 -0.63
CA ALA A 50 -8.61 -17.66 0.01
C ALA A 50 -7.10 -17.56 -0.31
N SER A 51 -6.75 -16.95 -1.45
CA SER A 51 -5.35 -16.72 -1.87
C SER A 51 -4.69 -15.57 -1.11
N THR A 52 -5.47 -14.66 -0.51
CA THR A 52 -4.96 -13.46 0.19
C THR A 52 -5.27 -13.41 1.68
N GLU A 53 -5.88 -14.45 2.24
CA GLU A 53 -6.27 -14.50 3.65
C GLU A 53 -5.11 -14.22 4.62
N LEU A 54 -3.93 -14.84 4.42
CA LEU A 54 -2.76 -14.56 5.26
C LEU A 54 -2.17 -13.17 5.02
N PHE A 55 -2.24 -12.68 3.78
CA PHE A 55 -1.72 -11.36 3.41
C PHE A 55 -2.58 -10.22 3.98
N SER A 56 -3.85 -10.49 4.32
CA SER A 56 -4.75 -9.49 4.91
C SER A 56 -4.22 -8.94 6.24
N LEU A 57 -3.42 -9.72 6.96
CA LEU A 57 -2.79 -9.32 8.22
C LEU A 57 -1.81 -8.14 8.04
N PHE A 58 -1.14 -8.04 6.89
CA PHE A 58 -0.32 -6.87 6.58
C PHE A 58 -1.18 -5.61 6.49
N ALA A 59 -2.38 -5.70 5.90
CA ALA A 59 -3.31 -4.57 5.86
C ALA A 59 -3.86 -4.21 7.25
N LYS A 60 -4.14 -5.22 8.08
CA LYS A 60 -4.64 -5.04 9.45
C LYS A 60 -3.62 -4.38 10.38
N TYR A 61 -2.33 -4.72 10.25
CA TYR A 61 -1.29 -4.37 11.23
C TYR A 61 -0.23 -3.40 10.72
N HIS A 62 -0.34 -2.81 9.53
CA HIS A 62 0.68 -1.86 9.02
C HIS A 62 0.79 -0.55 9.81
N HIS A 63 -0.18 -0.24 10.67
CA HIS A 63 -0.13 0.90 11.60
C HIS A 63 0.43 0.53 12.97
N ALA A 64 0.82 -0.72 13.19
CA ALA A 64 1.30 -1.18 14.49
C ALA A 64 2.60 -0.46 14.89
N LEU A 65 2.59 0.23 16.03
CA LEU A 65 3.75 0.96 16.55
C LEU A 65 4.71 0.07 17.32
N SER A 66 4.27 -1.14 17.67
CA SER A 66 5.11 -2.15 18.31
C SER A 66 4.61 -3.56 17.98
N ILE A 67 5.51 -4.55 18.12
CA ILE A 67 5.17 -5.97 17.94
C ILE A 67 4.05 -6.42 18.89
N ASP A 68 3.95 -5.82 20.07
CA ASP A 68 2.94 -6.16 21.09
C ASP A 68 1.50 -5.80 20.68
N GLU A 69 1.34 -4.93 19.67
CA GLU A 69 0.03 -4.60 19.08
C GLU A 69 -0.47 -5.69 18.13
N ILE A 70 0.41 -6.59 17.66
CA ILE A 70 0.09 -7.70 16.77
C ILE A 70 -0.48 -8.88 17.57
N LYS A 71 -1.78 -8.77 17.88
CA LYS A 71 -2.55 -9.72 18.68
C LYS A 71 -3.39 -10.63 17.79
N GLU A 72 -2.73 -11.46 17.00
CA GLU A 72 -3.36 -12.50 16.20
C GLU A 72 -2.99 -13.87 16.75
N ASP A 73 -4.00 -14.69 17.04
CA ASP A 73 -3.81 -16.03 17.58
C ASP A 73 -3.23 -16.95 16.49
N GLY A 74 -2.29 -17.81 16.87
CA GLY A 74 -1.69 -18.78 15.95
C GLY A 74 -0.50 -18.24 15.13
N LEU A 75 -0.19 -16.94 15.17
CA LEU A 75 1.04 -16.41 14.56
C LEU A 75 2.28 -16.77 15.38
N SER A 76 3.28 -17.30 14.69
CA SER A 76 4.65 -17.44 15.19
C SER A 76 5.30 -16.09 15.45
N GLN A 77 6.38 -16.08 16.24
CA GLN A 77 7.18 -14.87 16.45
C GLN A 77 7.79 -14.37 15.13
N LYS A 78 8.16 -15.28 14.23
CA LYS A 78 8.70 -14.95 12.91
C LYS A 78 7.68 -14.17 12.08
N GLU A 79 6.44 -14.64 11.99
CA GLU A 79 5.36 -13.96 11.26
C GLU A 79 5.06 -12.58 11.86
N LYS A 80 5.02 -12.45 13.19
CA LYS A 80 4.86 -11.14 13.85
C LYS A 80 5.99 -10.17 13.51
N ASN A 81 7.22 -10.66 13.45
CA ASN A 81 8.35 -9.85 13.04
C ASN A 81 8.21 -9.39 11.58
N LEU A 82 7.78 -10.27 10.65
CA LEU A 82 7.57 -9.90 9.24
C LEU A 82 6.48 -8.82 9.08
N LEU A 83 5.36 -8.96 9.80
CA LEU A 83 4.31 -7.94 9.83
C LEU A 83 4.84 -6.59 10.36
N PHE A 84 5.62 -6.62 11.45
CA PHE A 84 6.20 -5.41 12.03
C PHE A 84 7.27 -4.77 11.13
N MET A 85 8.07 -5.55 10.40
CA MET A 85 9.02 -5.02 9.41
C MET A 85 8.32 -4.22 8.32
N VAL A 86 7.14 -4.67 7.88
CA VAL A 86 6.33 -3.93 6.90
C VAL A 86 5.69 -2.68 7.51
N SER A 87 5.20 -2.75 8.75
CA SER A 87 4.72 -1.58 9.48
C SER A 87 5.78 -0.47 9.55
N GLU A 88 6.99 -0.83 9.96
CA GLU A 88 8.11 0.12 10.04
C GLU A 88 8.51 0.65 8.66
N ALA A 89 8.56 -0.22 7.66
CA ALA A 89 8.87 0.18 6.29
C ALA A 89 7.83 1.15 5.69
N SER A 90 6.54 0.96 6.00
CA SER A 90 5.45 1.84 5.57
C SER A 90 5.57 3.24 6.18
N ARG A 91 5.89 3.33 7.47
CA ARG A 91 6.18 4.62 8.13
C ARG A 91 7.38 5.32 7.49
N LEU A 92 8.45 4.58 7.22
CA LEU A 92 9.66 5.13 6.60
C LEU A 92 9.44 5.61 5.16
N SER A 93 8.52 5.01 4.39
CA SER A 93 8.23 5.44 3.02
C SER A 93 7.39 6.71 2.93
N LEU A 94 6.56 7.01 3.94
CA LEU A 94 5.76 8.25 4.01
C LEU A 94 6.43 9.37 4.84
N GLY A 95 7.46 9.04 5.62
CA GLY A 95 8.14 9.96 6.53
C GLY A 95 7.44 10.09 7.90
N ASP A 96 8.22 10.43 8.94
CA ASP A 96 7.78 10.38 10.34
C ASP A 96 6.56 11.28 10.68
N GLU A 97 6.31 12.33 9.89
CA GLU A 97 5.23 13.29 10.10
C GLU A 97 3.84 12.83 9.58
N ALA A 98 3.76 11.68 8.90
CA ALA A 98 2.54 11.18 8.25
C ALA A 98 1.37 10.85 9.20
N ASN A 99 1.65 10.67 10.50
CA ASN A 99 0.70 10.08 11.47
C ASN A 99 -0.37 11.06 12.00
N ALA A 100 -0.34 12.33 11.63
CA ALA A 100 -1.17 13.34 12.29
C ALA A 100 -2.58 13.53 11.67
N GLU A 101 -2.83 13.10 10.42
CA GLU A 101 -4.02 13.52 9.66
C GLU A 101 -4.76 12.42 8.86
N GLU A 102 -4.59 11.13 9.18
CA GLU A 102 -5.28 10.04 8.45
C GLU A 102 -6.76 9.82 8.82
N ASN A 103 -7.27 10.50 9.85
CA ASN A 103 -8.66 10.29 10.32
C ASN A 103 -9.77 10.82 9.38
N ASP A 104 -9.43 11.50 8.28
CA ASP A 104 -10.43 11.86 7.26
C ASP A 104 -10.60 10.71 6.28
N SER A 105 -11.80 10.13 6.20
CA SER A 105 -12.12 9.04 5.26
C SER A 105 -12.42 9.52 3.84
N ARG A 106 -12.54 10.84 3.60
CA ARG A 106 -12.94 11.43 2.30
C ARG A 106 -11.87 11.27 1.23
N LYS A 107 -12.15 10.54 0.16
CA LYS A 107 -11.20 10.40 -0.97
C LYS A 107 -10.78 11.78 -1.51
N HIS A 108 -9.54 11.88 -1.97
CA HIS A 108 -8.96 13.08 -2.57
C HIS A 108 -8.12 12.68 -3.78
N LEU A 109 -7.78 13.64 -4.62
CA LEU A 109 -6.98 13.42 -5.83
C LEU A 109 -5.48 13.48 -5.52
N LEU A 110 -4.68 12.70 -6.25
CA LEU A 110 -3.23 12.79 -6.19
C LEU A 110 -2.77 14.18 -6.65
N LYS A 111 -2.07 14.89 -5.77
CA LYS A 111 -1.48 16.19 -6.06
C LYS A 111 -0.21 16.00 -6.89
N SER A 112 0.02 16.92 -7.82
CA SER A 112 1.28 16.94 -8.57
C SER A 112 2.45 17.26 -7.64
N VAL A 113 3.49 16.43 -7.66
CA VAL A 113 4.77 16.67 -6.93
C VAL A 113 5.40 18.02 -7.28
N PHE A 114 5.17 18.53 -8.49
CA PHE A 114 5.63 19.86 -8.89
C PHE A 114 4.94 20.99 -8.11
N SER A 115 3.85 20.70 -7.42
CA SER A 115 3.16 21.67 -6.55
C SER A 115 3.95 22.00 -5.27
N GLY A 116 4.79 21.09 -4.80
CA GLY A 116 5.73 21.34 -3.70
C GLY A 116 7.01 22.03 -4.20
N ILE A 117 7.51 21.62 -5.38
CA ILE A 117 8.76 22.11 -5.96
C ILE A 117 8.63 23.53 -6.53
N SER A 118 7.45 23.92 -7.02
CA SER A 118 7.22 25.25 -7.61
C SER A 118 7.44 26.41 -6.63
N LYS A 119 7.36 26.15 -5.32
CA LYS A 119 7.68 27.14 -4.28
C LYS A 119 9.19 27.41 -4.15
N ILE A 120 10.05 26.57 -4.77
CA ILE A 120 11.51 26.67 -4.69
C ILE A 120 12.06 27.62 -5.75
N ARG A 121 11.38 27.75 -6.90
CA ARG A 121 11.85 28.56 -8.02
C ARG A 121 10.84 29.66 -8.35
N ASP A 122 11.30 30.89 -8.07
CA ASP A 122 10.62 32.16 -8.26
C ASP A 122 9.49 32.41 -7.25
N ASN A 123 9.44 33.62 -6.70
CA ASN A 123 8.39 34.13 -5.80
C ASN A 123 7.03 34.20 -6.53
N VAL A 124 6.53 33.08 -7.04
CA VAL A 124 5.25 32.95 -7.71
C VAL A 124 4.17 32.85 -6.64
N GLU A 125 3.68 34.01 -6.18
CA GLU A 125 2.61 34.09 -5.17
C GLU A 125 1.29 33.46 -5.65
N ASP A 126 1.10 33.28 -6.97
CA ASP A 126 -0.12 32.78 -7.60
C ASP A 126 -0.08 31.28 -7.98
N PHE A 127 0.86 30.49 -7.44
CA PHE A 127 0.93 29.07 -7.80
C PHE A 127 -0.29 28.30 -7.27
N LYS A 128 -1.11 27.78 -8.19
CA LYS A 128 -2.24 26.91 -7.86
C LYS A 128 -1.83 25.44 -8.02
N PRO A 129 -2.06 24.59 -7.00
CA PRO A 129 -1.74 23.18 -7.10
C PRO A 129 -2.52 22.54 -8.25
N LYS A 130 -1.90 21.52 -8.83
CA LYS A 130 -2.49 20.71 -9.90
C LYS A 130 -2.66 19.29 -9.42
N PHE A 131 -3.71 18.62 -9.87
CA PHE A 131 -4.04 17.26 -9.48
C PHE A 131 -4.17 16.35 -10.69
N TYR A 132 -3.88 15.08 -10.51
CA TYR A 132 -4.07 14.03 -11.50
C TYR A 132 -5.51 13.52 -11.48
N GLU A 133 -5.99 13.10 -12.64
CA GLU A 133 -7.23 12.32 -12.71
C GLU A 133 -6.99 10.90 -12.16
N PRO A 134 -7.92 10.36 -11.36
CA PRO A 134 -7.78 9.05 -10.72
C PRO A 134 -8.21 7.96 -11.71
N LYS A 135 -7.28 7.58 -12.60
CA LYS A 135 -7.49 6.56 -13.63
C LYS A 135 -6.27 5.66 -13.75
N LYS A 136 -6.42 4.57 -14.50
CA LYS A 136 -5.30 3.65 -14.77
C LYS A 136 -4.20 4.32 -15.59
N LEU A 137 -2.96 3.93 -15.32
CA LEU A 137 -1.81 4.28 -16.14
C LEU A 137 -1.93 3.64 -17.52
N ASN A 138 -1.73 4.46 -18.55
CA ASN A 138 -1.64 4.00 -19.94
C ASN A 138 -0.26 4.38 -20.48
N PRO A 139 0.65 3.42 -20.70
CA PRO A 139 1.99 3.70 -21.22
C PRO A 139 2.01 4.40 -22.59
N GLY A 140 0.93 4.30 -23.37
CA GLY A 140 0.79 4.95 -24.66
C GLY A 140 0.35 6.42 -24.59
N VAL A 141 0.04 6.95 -23.40
CA VAL A 141 -0.48 8.31 -23.22
C VAL A 141 0.27 9.01 -22.09
N PHE A 142 0.82 10.18 -22.39
CA PHE A 142 1.42 11.01 -21.34
C PHE A 142 0.33 11.64 -20.46
N MET A 143 0.46 11.45 -19.16
CA MET A 143 -0.49 11.90 -18.15
C MET A 143 -0.06 13.23 -17.55
N TYR A 144 -0.84 14.29 -17.78
CA TYR A 144 -0.60 15.61 -17.19
C TYR A 144 -1.57 15.87 -16.02
N PRO A 145 -1.12 16.54 -14.94
CA PRO A 145 -2.00 16.98 -13.87
C PRO A 145 -2.78 18.22 -14.33
N CYS A 146 -3.97 18.01 -14.89
CA CYS A 146 -4.77 19.07 -15.53
C CYS A 146 -5.76 19.74 -14.57
N LEU A 147 -6.15 19.06 -13.49
CA LEU A 147 -7.19 19.51 -12.57
C LEU A 147 -6.67 20.65 -11.68
N GLY A 148 -7.47 21.71 -11.56
CA GLY A 148 -7.09 22.93 -10.84
C GLY A 148 -7.51 22.98 -9.36
N ALA A 149 -8.21 21.95 -8.89
CA ALA A 149 -8.66 21.82 -7.52
C ALA A 149 -8.85 20.33 -7.20
N ASP A 150 -8.81 19.99 -5.92
CA ASP A 150 -9.19 18.67 -5.44
C ASP A 150 -10.68 18.41 -5.69
N ASN A 151 -11.06 17.15 -5.89
CA ASN A 151 -12.42 16.73 -6.16
C ASN A 151 -12.70 15.33 -5.58
N PRO A 152 -13.28 15.26 -4.36
CA PRO A 152 -13.58 14.00 -3.69
C PRO A 152 -14.52 13.06 -4.45
N ASP A 153 -15.51 13.60 -5.17
CA ASP A 153 -16.46 12.78 -5.93
C ASP A 153 -15.76 12.09 -7.10
N LEU A 154 -14.92 12.83 -7.82
CA LEU A 154 -14.09 12.28 -8.90
C LEU A 154 -13.08 11.25 -8.37
N ALA A 155 -12.49 11.51 -7.20
CA ALA A 155 -11.61 10.56 -6.52
C ALA A 155 -12.34 9.26 -6.16
N LYS A 156 -13.56 9.35 -5.60
CA LYS A 156 -14.41 8.19 -5.28
C LYS A 156 -14.72 7.38 -6.55
N GLU A 157 -15.12 8.04 -7.62
CA GLU A 157 -15.43 7.40 -8.91
C GLU A 157 -14.21 6.67 -9.51
N GLY A 158 -13.04 7.31 -9.46
CA GLY A 158 -11.78 6.70 -9.89
C GLY A 158 -11.41 5.45 -9.09
N CYS A 159 -11.48 5.53 -7.77
CA CYS A 159 -11.24 4.39 -6.88
C CYS A 159 -12.21 3.23 -7.18
N SER A 160 -13.50 3.50 -7.41
CA SER A 160 -14.47 2.44 -7.75
C SER A 160 -14.09 1.66 -9.02
N ARG A 161 -13.63 2.35 -10.08
CA ARG A 161 -13.15 1.68 -11.31
C ARG A 161 -11.90 0.83 -11.07
N ILE A 162 -11.00 1.32 -10.23
CA ILE A 162 -9.78 0.61 -9.87
C ILE A 162 -10.12 -0.61 -9.00
N TYR A 163 -11.03 -0.47 -8.05
CA TYR A 163 -11.53 -1.54 -7.19
C TYR A 163 -12.09 -2.73 -7.98
N GLU A 164 -12.83 -2.49 -9.07
CA GLU A 164 -13.27 -3.56 -9.98
C GLU A 164 -12.10 -4.36 -10.54
N SER A 165 -10.99 -3.70 -10.87
CA SER A 165 -9.78 -4.36 -11.38
C SER A 165 -9.08 -5.21 -10.32
N PHE A 166 -9.12 -4.78 -9.06
CA PHE A 166 -8.62 -5.55 -7.93
C PHE A 166 -9.49 -6.80 -7.70
N ASN A 167 -10.82 -6.68 -7.73
CA ASN A 167 -11.72 -7.83 -7.66
C ASN A 167 -11.44 -8.85 -8.78
N ASP A 168 -11.29 -8.38 -10.01
CA ASP A 168 -10.99 -9.23 -11.15
C ASP A 168 -9.62 -9.91 -11.04
N PHE A 169 -8.61 -9.22 -10.50
CA PHE A 169 -7.26 -9.76 -10.32
C PHE A 169 -7.25 -10.87 -9.27
N PHE A 170 -7.74 -10.58 -8.05
CA PHE A 170 -7.73 -11.55 -6.96
C PHE A 170 -8.76 -12.67 -7.14
N GLY A 171 -9.90 -12.38 -7.79
CA GLY A 171 -10.92 -13.38 -8.11
C GLY A 171 -10.49 -14.43 -9.14
N LYS A 172 -9.43 -14.17 -9.93
CA LYS A 172 -8.84 -15.15 -10.85
C LYS A 172 -7.85 -16.10 -10.18
N LEU A 173 -7.34 -15.74 -8.99
CA LEU A 173 -6.43 -16.60 -8.24
C LEU A 173 -7.21 -17.79 -7.68
N SER A 174 -6.75 -19.00 -7.97
CA SER A 174 -7.46 -20.23 -7.60
C SER A 174 -6.74 -20.97 -6.49
N GLY A 175 -7.43 -21.17 -5.36
CA GLY A 175 -6.95 -21.95 -4.22
C GLY A 175 -6.04 -21.19 -3.25
N PRO A 176 -5.74 -21.79 -2.09
CA PRO A 176 -4.88 -21.19 -1.08
C PRO A 176 -3.39 -21.33 -1.43
N GLY A 177 -2.56 -20.42 -0.92
CA GLY A 177 -1.11 -20.55 -0.93
C GLY A 177 -0.36 -19.26 -1.22
N ILE A 178 0.70 -19.00 -0.45
CA ILE A 178 1.54 -17.79 -0.56
C ILE A 178 2.19 -17.64 -1.94
N ASN A 179 2.51 -18.75 -2.62
CA ASN A 179 3.17 -18.75 -3.93
C ASN A 179 2.22 -18.57 -5.12
N GLN A 180 0.92 -18.29 -4.87
CA GLN A 180 -0.05 -18.00 -5.93
C GLN A 180 0.17 -16.62 -6.56
N ILE A 181 0.81 -15.70 -5.83
CA ILE A 181 0.95 -14.31 -6.24
C ILE A 181 2.41 -14.07 -6.62
N ASN A 182 2.70 -13.99 -7.92
CA ASN A 182 4.01 -13.54 -8.34
C ASN A 182 4.19 -12.04 -8.08
N GLU A 183 5.27 -11.67 -7.42
CA GLU A 183 5.55 -10.29 -7.00
C GLU A 183 5.75 -9.33 -8.17
N ASP A 184 6.31 -9.78 -9.30
CA ASP A 184 6.51 -8.93 -10.48
C ASP A 184 5.19 -8.64 -11.18
N LEU A 185 4.32 -9.66 -11.31
CA LEU A 185 2.96 -9.49 -11.82
C LEU A 185 2.14 -8.56 -10.92
N LEU A 186 2.26 -8.72 -9.60
CA LEU A 186 1.61 -7.83 -8.65
C LEU A 186 2.12 -6.39 -8.79
N LEU A 187 3.44 -6.19 -8.90
CA LEU A 187 4.03 -4.87 -9.05
C LEU A 187 3.56 -4.17 -10.34
N MET A 188 3.52 -4.88 -11.47
CA MET A 188 2.97 -4.34 -12.73
C MET A 188 1.48 -4.00 -12.60
N PHE A 189 0.71 -4.86 -11.94
CA PHE A 189 -0.70 -4.62 -11.68
C PHE A 189 -0.91 -3.37 -10.81
N LEU A 190 -0.11 -3.20 -9.75
CA LEU A 190 -0.17 -2.02 -8.89
C LEU A 190 0.24 -0.75 -9.65
N GLU A 191 1.30 -0.79 -10.45
CA GLU A 191 1.72 0.36 -11.28
C GLU A 191 0.60 0.83 -12.21
N GLU A 192 -0.06 -0.11 -12.89
CA GLU A 192 -1.18 0.22 -13.79
C GLU A 192 -2.34 0.86 -13.02
N ASN A 193 -2.66 0.36 -11.83
CA ASN A 193 -3.92 0.68 -11.17
C ASN A 193 -3.80 1.77 -10.08
N THR A 194 -2.62 2.03 -9.52
CA THR A 194 -2.46 2.90 -8.34
C THR A 194 -1.46 4.05 -8.51
N ALA A 195 -0.85 4.22 -9.69
CA ALA A 195 0.07 5.32 -9.97
C ALA A 195 -0.54 6.73 -9.84
N PHE A 196 -1.87 6.85 -9.96
CA PHE A 196 -2.59 8.13 -9.81
C PHE A 196 -3.56 8.15 -8.62
N ILE A 197 -3.33 7.27 -7.65
CA ILE A 197 -4.08 7.21 -6.39
C ILE A 197 -3.16 7.73 -5.28
N PRO A 198 -3.61 8.64 -4.40
CA PRO A 198 -2.76 9.12 -3.31
C PRO A 198 -2.59 8.07 -2.20
N ALA A 199 -1.36 7.98 -1.69
CA ALA A 199 -0.99 7.13 -0.55
C ALA A 199 -1.31 7.77 0.80
N GLY A 200 -1.17 9.10 0.92
CA GLY A 200 -1.29 9.81 2.19
C GLY A 200 -2.09 11.10 2.07
N ARG A 201 -2.18 11.84 3.18
CA ARG A 201 -2.82 13.17 3.26
C ARG A 201 -1.85 14.25 3.71
N GLY A 202 -2.32 15.50 3.71
CA GLY A 202 -1.58 16.65 4.21
C GLY A 202 -0.28 16.87 3.43
N ALA A 203 0.86 16.65 4.09
CA ALA A 203 2.18 16.79 3.47
C ALA A 203 2.45 15.73 2.39
N ASN A 204 1.73 14.60 2.41
CA ASN A 204 1.98 13.42 1.58
C ASN A 204 0.94 13.22 0.46
N GLU A 205 0.14 14.24 0.15
CA GLU A 205 -0.88 14.19 -0.92
C GLU A 205 -0.28 14.05 -2.34
N ASP A 206 1.04 14.21 -2.49
CA ASP A 206 1.76 14.09 -3.75
C ASP A 206 2.52 12.76 -3.92
N ILE A 207 2.39 11.85 -2.94
CA ILE A 207 2.95 10.49 -3.01
C ILE A 207 1.87 9.57 -3.58
N SER A 208 2.18 8.90 -4.70
CA SER A 208 1.29 7.89 -5.26
C SER A 208 1.29 6.62 -4.39
N LEU A 209 0.15 5.93 -4.34
CA LEU A 209 0.00 4.65 -3.67
C LEU A 209 0.96 3.61 -4.26
N PHE A 210 1.17 3.63 -5.57
CA PHE A 210 2.17 2.76 -6.20
C PHE A 210 3.58 3.00 -5.66
N ASP A 211 4.03 4.26 -5.65
CA ASP A 211 5.39 4.61 -5.20
C ASP A 211 5.58 4.31 -3.71
N HIS A 212 4.56 4.54 -2.90
CA HIS A 212 4.54 4.16 -1.49
C HIS A 212 4.69 2.65 -1.31
N LEU A 213 3.82 1.85 -1.92
CA LEU A 213 3.85 0.38 -1.81
C LEU A 213 5.19 -0.20 -2.28
N LYS A 214 5.70 0.29 -3.41
CA LYS A 214 7.00 -0.12 -3.97
C LYS A 214 8.16 0.24 -3.03
N THR A 215 8.16 1.45 -2.49
CA THR A 215 9.22 1.93 -1.59
C THR A 215 9.18 1.20 -0.25
N ALA A 216 8.00 1.02 0.34
CA ALA A 216 7.80 0.23 1.55
C ALA A 216 8.28 -1.21 1.35
N CYS A 217 7.94 -1.86 0.22
CA CYS A 217 8.43 -3.20 -0.10
C CYS A 217 9.96 -3.25 -0.22
N ALA A 218 10.59 -2.24 -0.84
CA ALA A 218 12.04 -2.15 -0.94
C ALA A 218 12.70 -1.98 0.45
N ILE A 219 12.15 -1.12 1.31
CA ILE A 219 12.65 -0.89 2.67
C ILE A 219 12.48 -2.15 3.52
N ALA A 220 11.29 -2.78 3.51
CA ALA A 220 11.02 -4.02 4.22
C ALA A 220 11.99 -5.13 3.78
N SER A 221 12.27 -5.22 2.47
CA SER A 221 13.24 -6.17 1.93
C SER A 221 14.65 -5.94 2.48
N CYS A 222 15.08 -4.68 2.62
CA CYS A 222 16.34 -4.34 3.25
C CYS A 222 16.37 -4.73 4.74
N ILE A 223 15.30 -4.45 5.49
CA ILE A 223 15.18 -4.81 6.91
C ILE A 223 15.25 -6.34 7.08
N TYR A 224 14.51 -7.09 6.26
CA TYR A 224 14.55 -8.54 6.26
C TYR A 224 15.95 -9.08 5.99
N LYS A 225 16.61 -8.58 4.92
CA LYS A 225 17.96 -9.04 4.57
C LYS A 225 19.01 -8.67 5.62
N PHE A 226 18.80 -7.59 6.36
CA PHE A 226 19.65 -7.24 7.49
C PHE A 226 19.46 -8.20 8.68
N HIS A 227 18.24 -8.67 8.91
CA HIS A 227 17.85 -9.52 10.06
C HIS A 227 17.63 -11.01 9.74
N GLU A 228 17.99 -11.45 8.54
CA GLU A 228 17.70 -12.80 8.03
C GLU A 228 18.24 -13.90 8.97
N ARG A 229 19.44 -13.70 9.52
CA ARG A 229 20.06 -14.66 10.45
C ARG A 229 19.37 -14.73 11.79
N GLU A 230 18.90 -13.60 12.32
CA GLU A 230 18.14 -13.57 13.57
C GLU A 230 16.76 -14.21 13.41
N LEU A 231 16.14 -14.04 12.24
CA LEU A 231 14.87 -14.68 11.89
C LEU A 231 14.99 -16.21 11.78
N ASP A 232 16.13 -16.72 11.29
CA ASP A 232 16.40 -18.16 11.19
C ASP A 232 16.52 -18.85 12.56
N VAL A 233 16.84 -18.12 13.63
CA VAL A 233 16.93 -18.67 14.99
C VAL A 233 15.54 -18.79 15.65
N LEU A 234 14.52 -18.16 15.06
CA LEU A 234 13.15 -18.13 15.57
C LEU A 234 12.22 -19.20 14.94
N SER A 235 12.75 -20.02 14.02
CA SER A 235 12.03 -21.12 13.35
C SER A 235 11.85 -22.35 14.25
#